data_AF-A0AAF0LJ34-F1
#
_entry.id   AF-A0AAF0LJ34-F1
#
_cell.length_a   1.000
_cell.length_b   1.000
_cell.length_c   1.000
_cell.angle_alpha   90.00
_cell.angle_beta   90.00
_cell.angle_gamma   90.00
#
_symmetry.space_group_name_H-M   'P 1'
#
loop_
_entity.id
_entity.type
_entity.pdbx_description
1 polymer ?
#
loop_
_entity_poly.entity_id
_entity_poly.type
_entity_poly.pdbx_seq_one_letter_code
_entity_poly.pdbx_strand_id
1 'polypeptide(L)'
;MAKKKNDPLSNWLDEAEDVPRARVTPTRKLERRQRFFRIWVFSSVFLLPLALLMAWSSAVNNHGSGASHTSAAAVVDVKGRTAATVAVQQWLASSPSPVAGKGQILSYDGQSIVKKPANPKDSNGKVTVVSAAYTTEMQHFTVQDGLGQTYAVDVEVAVNKTYGAAVLAGPSLLPEPAADTTQITSETSNASGTWPGLYDSSASSAVSQTVKLWADAFAKGSSDDLRLAVQDKVSKHTYQTLNNVSSVTATIDAAAYDFGSPTANIAGNGKRSSKQLVRVTLYLQWKGNPAPAPGQEQDTLPSVTYDLLVQQANTAAPVVTAWGSPGSGPTLQPYQNALVGISGQPSNGSTPAPAAAADSATTGG
;
A
#
# COMPACT_ATOMS: atom_id res chain seq x y z
N MET A 1 5.92 -92.85 36.12
CA MET A 1 5.57 -91.83 35.08
C MET A 1 5.71 -90.47 35.76
N ALA A 2 6.45 -89.46 35.27
CA ALA A 2 6.91 -89.18 33.93
C ALA A 2 8.35 -88.61 33.93
N LYS A 3 9.15 -89.07 32.96
CA LYS A 3 10.41 -88.46 32.50
C LYS A 3 10.08 -87.26 31.60
N LYS A 4 10.80 -86.15 31.73
CA LYS A 4 10.89 -85.10 30.71
C LYS A 4 12.35 -84.61 30.69
N LYS A 5 13.22 -85.28 29.92
CA LYS A 5 13.78 -84.88 28.61
C LYS A 5 14.51 -83.53 28.67
N ASN A 6 15.84 -83.62 28.77
CA ASN A 6 16.79 -82.54 28.48
C ASN A 6 16.75 -82.25 26.97
N ASP A 7 16.61 -80.97 26.63
CA ASP A 7 16.67 -80.47 25.25
C ASP A 7 18.11 -79.98 24.98
N PRO A 8 18.86 -80.55 24.02
CA PRO A 8 20.29 -80.26 23.82
C PRO A 8 20.55 -79.06 22.88
N LEU A 9 19.63 -78.11 22.74
CA LEU A 9 19.70 -77.04 21.74
C LEU A 9 19.67 -75.61 22.31
N SER A 10 19.79 -75.42 23.63
CA SER A 10 19.82 -74.07 24.25
C SER A 10 21.23 -73.48 24.45
N ASN A 11 22.30 -74.22 24.11
CA ASN A 11 23.68 -73.81 24.42
C ASN A 11 24.43 -73.12 23.27
N TRP A 12 23.73 -72.57 22.27
CA TRP A 12 24.36 -71.91 21.12
C TRP A 12 24.35 -70.38 21.18
N LEU A 13 23.78 -69.80 22.25
CA LEU A 13 23.74 -68.34 22.48
C LEU A 13 24.56 -67.88 23.70
N ASP A 14 25.15 -68.82 24.45
CA ASP A 14 25.95 -68.53 25.66
C ASP A 14 27.47 -68.62 25.42
N GLU A 15 27.91 -68.75 24.16
CA GLU A 15 29.32 -68.79 23.80
C GLU A 15 29.64 -67.73 22.74
N ALA A 16 29.39 -66.47 23.12
CA ALA A 16 29.96 -65.31 22.46
C ALA A 16 31.17 -64.83 23.29
N GLU A 17 32.28 -65.51 23.08
CA GLU A 17 33.63 -64.94 22.96
C GLU A 17 33.92 -63.69 23.82
N ASP A 18 34.40 -63.92 25.04
CA ASP A 18 34.88 -62.89 25.95
C ASP A 18 36.24 -62.36 25.44
N VAL A 19 36.17 -61.37 24.54
CA VAL A 19 37.34 -60.65 24.02
C VAL A 19 37.90 -59.76 25.14
N PRO A 20 39.21 -59.84 25.47
CA PRO A 20 39.77 -59.10 26.59
C PRO A 20 39.75 -57.60 26.29
N ARG A 21 38.78 -56.88 26.87
CA ARG A 21 38.72 -55.42 26.77
C ARG A 21 39.81 -54.80 27.63
N ALA A 22 40.79 -54.22 26.95
CA ALA A 22 41.77 -53.34 27.55
C ALA A 22 41.09 -52.16 28.29
N ARG A 23 41.56 -51.94 29.53
CA ARG A 23 41.36 -50.74 30.36
C ARG A 23 39.94 -50.47 30.85
N VAL A 24 39.60 -51.11 31.97
CA VAL A 24 38.50 -50.68 32.85
C VAL A 24 38.91 -49.36 33.53
N THR A 25 38.37 -48.24 33.05
CA THR A 25 38.41 -46.97 33.78
C THR A 25 37.55 -47.10 35.05
N PRO A 26 37.94 -46.49 36.18
CA PRO A 26 37.26 -46.71 37.47
C PRO A 26 35.77 -46.34 37.39
N THR A 27 34.93 -47.36 37.57
CA THR A 27 33.47 -47.42 37.36
C THR A 27 32.69 -46.33 38.10
N ARG A 28 33.22 -45.80 39.21
CA ARG A 28 32.56 -44.77 40.03
C ARG A 28 32.43 -43.39 39.37
N LYS A 29 33.32 -43.04 38.43
CA LYS A 29 33.28 -41.73 37.73
C LYS A 29 32.32 -41.74 36.53
N LEU A 30 32.13 -42.88 35.88
CA LEU A 30 31.21 -43.05 34.75
C LEU A 30 29.75 -43.10 35.20
N GLU A 31 29.45 -43.77 36.31
CA GLU A 31 28.09 -43.79 36.87
C GLU A 31 27.60 -42.41 37.32
N ARG A 32 28.47 -41.60 37.94
CA ARG A 32 28.13 -40.20 38.28
C ARG A 32 27.83 -39.39 37.03
N ARG A 33 28.65 -39.52 35.98
CA ARG A 33 28.44 -38.82 34.71
C ARG A 33 27.14 -39.27 34.02
N GLN A 34 26.82 -40.56 34.02
CA GLN A 34 25.56 -41.06 33.45
C GLN A 34 24.33 -40.59 34.21
N ARG A 35 24.37 -40.46 35.54
CA ARG A 35 23.28 -39.88 36.33
C ARG A 35 23.10 -38.39 36.02
N PHE A 36 24.19 -37.63 35.94
CA PHE A 36 24.13 -36.22 35.52
C PHE A 36 23.61 -36.07 34.09
N PHE A 37 24.01 -36.95 33.17
CA PHE A 37 23.56 -36.92 31.78
C PHE A 37 22.07 -37.28 31.66
N ARG A 38 21.57 -38.26 32.42
CA ARG A 38 20.13 -38.58 32.49
C ARG A 38 19.32 -37.42 33.05
N ILE A 39 19.79 -36.76 34.11
CA ILE A 39 19.13 -35.58 34.67
C ILE A 39 19.13 -34.43 33.64
N TRP A 40 20.23 -34.24 32.91
CA TRP A 40 20.34 -33.23 31.86
C TRP A 40 19.37 -33.50 30.70
N VAL A 41 19.31 -34.72 30.19
CA VAL A 41 18.41 -35.10 29.09
C VAL A 41 16.94 -35.02 29.52
N PHE A 42 16.59 -35.47 30.74
CA PHE A 42 15.24 -35.28 31.25
C PHE A 42 14.91 -33.80 31.43
N SER A 43 15.84 -32.99 31.93
CA SER A 43 15.64 -31.55 32.06
C SER A 43 15.47 -30.86 30.70
N SER A 44 16.16 -31.30 29.64
CA SER A 44 16.00 -30.70 28.31
C SER A 44 14.65 -31.02 27.68
N VAL A 45 14.10 -32.23 27.90
CA VAL A 45 12.78 -32.60 27.37
C VAL A 45 11.66 -31.74 27.99
N PHE A 46 11.81 -31.31 29.25
CA PHE A 46 10.83 -30.45 29.92
C PHE A 46 11.10 -28.94 29.77
N LEU A 47 12.36 -28.50 29.74
CA LEU A 47 12.72 -27.07 29.65
C LEU A 47 12.64 -26.52 28.23
N LEU A 48 12.92 -27.33 27.21
CA LEU A 48 12.92 -26.88 25.82
C LEU A 48 11.53 -26.46 25.29
N PRO A 49 10.42 -27.17 25.58
CA PRO A 49 9.09 -26.69 25.20
C PRO A 49 8.68 -25.43 25.97
N LEU A 50 9.11 -25.27 27.23
CA LEU A 50 8.82 -24.07 28.03
C LEU A 50 9.61 -22.85 27.51
N ALA A 51 10.88 -23.05 27.13
CA ALA A 51 11.72 -22.01 26.51
C ALA A 51 11.18 -21.60 25.13
N LEU A 52 10.67 -22.53 24.34
CA LEU A 52 10.00 -22.23 23.07
C LEU A 52 8.69 -21.44 23.30
N LEU A 53 7.91 -21.77 24.33
CA LEU A 53 6.71 -21.01 24.70
C LEU A 53 7.03 -19.58 25.15
N MET A 54 8.10 -19.37 25.92
CA MET A 54 8.55 -18.03 26.31
C MET A 54 9.19 -17.26 25.14
N ALA A 55 9.91 -17.92 24.26
CA ALA A 55 10.42 -17.30 23.04
C ALA A 55 9.27 -16.91 22.10
N TRP A 56 8.19 -17.70 22.06
CA TRP A 56 7.01 -17.41 21.27
C TRP A 56 6.19 -16.26 21.85
N SER A 57 6.01 -16.17 23.18
CA SER A 57 5.37 -14.99 23.80
C SER A 57 6.17 -13.70 23.58
N SER A 58 7.50 -13.81 23.54
CA SER A 58 8.39 -12.69 23.23
C SER A 58 8.33 -12.31 21.73
N ALA A 59 8.22 -13.27 20.83
CA ALA A 59 8.10 -13.03 19.39
C ALA A 59 6.72 -12.46 18.99
N VAL A 60 5.65 -12.88 19.67
CA VAL A 60 4.30 -12.34 19.50
C VAL A 60 4.18 -10.92 20.08
N ASN A 61 4.92 -10.60 21.15
CA ASN A 61 4.91 -9.26 21.74
C ASN A 61 5.95 -8.29 21.12
N ASN A 62 6.98 -8.78 20.41
CA ASN A 62 8.02 -7.95 19.78
C ASN A 62 7.82 -7.69 18.28
N HIS A 63 6.70 -8.12 17.68
CA HIS A 63 6.25 -7.59 16.40
C HIS A 63 5.23 -6.47 16.64
N GLY A 64 5.73 -5.25 16.82
CA GLY A 64 4.88 -4.05 16.83
C GLY A 64 5.00 -3.17 18.07
N SER A 65 6.22 -2.85 18.51
CA SER A 65 6.48 -1.57 19.18
C SER A 65 7.31 -0.64 18.27
N GLY A 66 6.96 -0.63 16.98
CA GLY A 66 6.86 0.67 16.33
C GLY A 66 5.78 1.38 17.11
N ALA A 67 6.13 2.45 17.82
CA ALA A 67 5.14 3.35 18.38
C ALA A 67 4.30 3.83 17.19
N SER A 68 3.20 3.15 16.93
CA SER A 68 2.01 3.80 16.43
C SER A 68 1.77 4.89 17.46
N HIS A 69 2.27 6.08 17.16
CA HIS A 69 1.47 7.25 17.39
C HIS A 69 0.19 7.00 16.60
N THR A 70 -0.71 6.22 17.19
CA THR A 70 -2.13 6.42 17.03
C THR A 70 -2.34 7.80 17.66
N SER A 71 -1.91 8.83 16.94
CA SER A 71 -2.58 10.11 16.97
C SER A 71 -4.00 9.69 16.66
N ALA A 72 -4.84 9.61 17.70
CA ALA A 72 -6.25 9.42 17.53
C ALA A 72 -6.63 10.33 16.37
N ALA A 73 -7.16 9.77 15.28
CA ALA A 73 -7.56 10.55 14.12
C ALA A 73 -8.24 11.79 14.69
N ALA A 74 -7.62 12.96 14.50
CA ALA A 74 -8.08 14.17 15.16
C ALA A 74 -9.57 14.22 14.83
N VAL A 75 -10.43 14.14 15.85
CA VAL A 75 -11.85 14.36 15.64
C VAL A 75 -11.87 15.77 15.09
N VAL A 76 -12.01 15.89 13.77
CA VAL A 76 -11.97 17.16 13.08
C VAL A 76 -13.18 17.89 13.62
N ASP A 77 -12.96 18.77 14.59
CA ASP A 77 -14.03 19.62 15.07
C ASP A 77 -14.28 20.59 13.93
N VAL A 78 -15.37 20.32 13.21
CA VAL A 78 -15.78 21.10 12.03
C VAL A 78 -15.88 22.58 12.39
N LYS A 79 -16.18 22.92 13.66
CA LYS A 79 -16.32 24.30 14.13
C LYS A 79 -14.98 25.05 14.12
N GLY A 80 -13.93 24.45 14.71
CA GLY A 80 -12.59 25.04 14.77
C GLY A 80 -12.01 25.26 13.38
N ARG A 81 -12.08 24.22 12.54
CA ARG A 81 -11.65 24.28 11.13
C ARG A 81 -12.38 25.35 10.34
N THR A 82 -13.70 25.46 10.49
CA THR A 82 -14.51 26.44 9.73
C THR A 82 -14.12 27.87 10.09
N ALA A 83 -14.00 28.18 11.40
CA ALA A 83 -13.60 29.50 11.85
C ALA A 83 -12.21 29.89 11.34
N ALA A 84 -11.25 28.97 11.40
CA ALA A 84 -9.91 29.19 10.88
C ALA A 84 -9.88 29.35 9.34
N THR A 85 -10.62 28.52 8.60
CA THR A 85 -10.68 28.60 7.13
C THR A 85 -11.19 29.97 6.67
N VAL A 86 -12.26 30.47 7.31
CA VAL A 86 -12.81 31.80 7.01
C VAL A 86 -11.79 32.89 7.33
N ALA A 87 -11.06 32.78 8.45
CA ALA A 87 -10.04 33.76 8.81
C ALA A 87 -8.86 33.78 7.82
N VAL A 88 -8.38 32.62 7.36
CA VAL A 88 -7.33 32.54 6.33
C VAL A 88 -7.84 33.12 5.02
N GLN A 89 -9.06 32.80 4.59
CA GLN A 89 -9.66 33.36 3.37
C GLN A 89 -9.79 34.89 3.42
N GLN A 90 -10.28 35.43 4.54
CA GLN A 90 -10.41 36.87 4.75
C GLN A 90 -9.05 37.56 4.77
N TRP A 91 -8.07 36.93 5.41
CA TRP A 91 -6.70 37.42 5.45
C TRP A 91 -6.06 37.44 4.06
N LEU A 92 -6.19 36.37 3.27
CA LEU A 92 -5.70 36.35 1.88
C LEU A 92 -6.39 37.38 0.98
N ALA A 93 -7.67 37.64 1.24
CA ALA A 93 -8.47 38.64 0.54
C ALA A 93 -8.25 40.09 1.05
N SER A 94 -7.40 40.31 2.06
CA SER A 94 -7.14 41.66 2.58
C SER A 94 -6.47 42.55 1.53
N SER A 95 -6.60 43.87 1.71
CA SER A 95 -5.95 44.88 0.86
C SER A 95 -5.06 45.78 1.72
N PRO A 96 -3.71 45.72 1.58
CA PRO A 96 -2.96 44.85 0.67
C PRO A 96 -3.05 43.36 1.04
N SER A 97 -2.85 42.48 0.05
CA SER A 97 -2.82 41.03 0.29
C SER A 97 -1.53 40.66 1.05
N PRO A 98 -1.59 39.73 2.01
CA PRO A 98 -0.42 39.34 2.80
C PRO A 98 0.58 38.49 2.00
N VAL A 99 0.18 37.99 0.84
CA VAL A 99 1.01 37.17 -0.07
C VAL A 99 0.96 37.73 -1.49
N ALA A 100 1.98 37.44 -2.28
CA ALA A 100 2.09 37.93 -3.65
C ALA A 100 0.99 37.33 -4.55
N GLY A 101 0.51 38.09 -5.54
CA GLY A 101 -0.24 37.55 -6.67
C GLY A 101 -1.62 36.93 -6.38
N LYS A 102 -2.23 37.21 -5.21
CA LYS A 102 -3.48 36.59 -4.70
C LYS A 102 -3.27 35.12 -4.34
N GLY A 103 -3.02 34.85 -3.06
CA GLY A 103 -2.83 33.48 -2.61
C GLY A 103 -4.13 32.69 -2.47
N GLN A 104 -3.97 31.37 -2.39
CA GLN A 104 -5.04 30.40 -2.23
C GLN A 104 -4.65 29.34 -1.19
N ILE A 105 -5.65 28.78 -0.51
CA ILE A 105 -5.44 27.64 0.39
C ILE A 105 -5.29 26.39 -0.48
N LEU A 106 -4.15 25.70 -0.39
CA LEU A 106 -3.91 24.40 -1.04
C LEU A 106 -4.49 23.25 -0.23
N SER A 107 -4.26 23.25 1.07
CA SER A 107 -4.68 22.17 1.95
C SER A 107 -4.96 22.64 3.37
N TYR A 108 -5.75 21.82 4.07
CA TYR A 108 -5.87 21.85 5.52
C TYR A 108 -5.10 20.65 6.05
N ASP A 109 -4.07 20.92 6.85
CA ASP A 109 -3.07 19.93 7.24
C ASP A 109 -3.38 19.32 8.62
N GLY A 110 -4.43 19.82 9.28
CA GLY A 110 -4.98 19.26 10.52
C GLY A 110 -5.03 20.27 11.66
N GLN A 111 -5.15 19.75 12.88
CA GLN A 111 -5.19 20.56 14.09
C GLN A 111 -4.32 19.96 15.19
N SER A 112 -3.78 20.82 16.04
CA SER A 112 -3.12 20.45 17.29
C SER A 112 -3.80 21.13 18.48
N ILE A 113 -4.01 20.39 19.58
CA ILE A 113 -4.62 20.94 20.79
C ILE A 113 -3.52 21.59 21.64
N VAL A 114 -3.67 22.87 21.93
CA VAL A 114 -2.77 23.59 22.84
C VAL A 114 -3.11 23.19 24.27
N LYS A 115 -2.15 22.54 24.94
CA LYS A 115 -2.30 22.15 26.35
C LYS A 115 -2.37 23.39 27.22
N LYS A 116 -3.50 23.56 27.92
CA LYS A 116 -3.66 24.65 28.87
C LYS A 116 -2.79 24.42 30.11
N PRO A 117 -2.10 25.46 30.63
CA PRO A 117 -1.42 25.35 31.91
C PRO A 117 -2.45 25.05 33.02
N ALA A 118 -1.99 24.37 34.08
CA ALA A 118 -2.83 24.12 35.24
C ALA A 118 -3.24 25.45 35.88
N ASN A 119 -4.49 25.51 36.38
CA ASN A 119 -4.97 26.73 37.00
C ASN A 119 -4.09 27.11 38.20
N PRO A 120 -3.66 28.39 38.30
CA PRO A 120 -2.87 28.84 39.43
C PRO A 120 -3.69 28.66 40.71
N LYS A 121 -3.01 28.20 41.76
CA LYS A 121 -3.57 28.01 43.09
C LYS A 121 -2.88 29.00 44.04
N ASP A 122 -3.63 29.55 44.98
CA ASP A 122 -3.05 30.32 46.09
C ASP A 122 -2.30 29.40 47.06
N SER A 123 -1.63 30.01 48.05
CA SER A 123 -0.91 29.31 49.12
C SER A 123 -1.79 28.36 49.95
N ASN A 124 -3.12 28.47 49.84
CA ASN A 124 -4.10 27.62 50.52
C ASN A 124 -4.68 26.53 49.59
N GLY A 125 -4.11 26.37 48.38
CA GLY A 125 -4.53 25.38 47.40
C GLY A 125 -5.83 25.71 46.66
N LYS A 126 -6.38 26.92 46.85
CA LYS A 126 -7.60 27.38 46.18
C LYS A 126 -7.25 27.93 44.81
N VAL A 127 -8.01 27.51 43.79
CA VAL A 127 -7.86 28.01 42.41
C VAL A 127 -8.18 29.51 42.38
N THR A 128 -7.22 30.33 41.95
CA THR A 128 -7.37 31.79 41.91
C THR A 128 -7.89 32.30 40.57
N VAL A 129 -7.74 31.50 39.51
CA VAL A 129 -8.25 31.82 38.17
C VAL A 129 -9.00 30.61 37.62
N VAL A 130 -10.28 30.81 37.27
CA VAL A 130 -11.10 29.77 36.62
C VAL A 130 -10.74 29.73 35.14
N SER A 131 -10.19 28.61 34.67
CA SER A 131 -9.95 28.37 33.23
C SER A 131 -11.25 28.47 32.45
N ALA A 132 -11.26 29.28 31.39
CA ALA A 132 -12.38 29.37 30.47
C ALA A 132 -12.67 28.01 29.80
N ALA A 133 -13.95 27.64 29.72
CA ALA A 133 -14.46 26.34 29.28
C ALA A 133 -14.41 26.14 27.75
N TYR A 134 -13.32 26.52 27.09
CA TYR A 134 -13.04 26.22 25.68
C TYR A 134 -11.79 25.35 25.56
N THR A 135 -11.60 24.69 24.43
CA THR A 135 -10.35 24.06 24.02
C THR A 135 -9.61 25.03 23.10
N THR A 136 -8.30 25.17 23.26
CA THR A 136 -7.50 25.95 22.31
C THR A 136 -6.93 25.00 21.28
N GLU A 137 -7.16 25.29 20.01
CA GLU A 137 -6.74 24.49 18.87
C GLU A 137 -5.89 25.37 17.94
N MET A 138 -4.71 24.90 17.55
CA MET A 138 -3.98 25.44 16.41
C MET A 138 -4.40 24.69 15.16
N GLN A 139 -4.86 25.43 14.16
CA GLN A 139 -5.34 24.91 12.89
C GLN A 139 -4.27 25.17 11.83
N HIS A 140 -3.83 24.13 11.14
CA HIS A 140 -2.70 24.14 10.21
C HIS A 140 -3.18 24.13 8.75
N PHE A 141 -2.63 25.00 7.93
CA PHE A 141 -2.94 25.15 6.51
C PHE A 141 -1.68 25.32 5.68
N THR A 142 -1.75 24.87 4.43
CA THR A 142 -0.77 25.22 3.40
C THR A 142 -1.42 26.19 2.43
N VAL A 143 -0.76 27.33 2.22
CA VAL A 143 -1.18 28.38 1.28
C VAL A 143 -0.14 28.49 0.18
N GLN A 144 -0.60 28.74 -1.05
CA GLN A 144 0.26 29.08 -2.18
C GLN A 144 0.01 30.52 -2.61
N ASP A 145 1.07 31.27 -2.89
CA ASP A 145 0.96 32.58 -3.49
C ASP A 145 0.71 32.51 -5.01
N GLY A 146 0.45 33.65 -5.65
CA GLY A 146 0.26 33.71 -7.11
C GLY A 146 1.51 33.47 -7.94
N LEU A 147 2.68 33.27 -7.31
CA LEU A 147 3.96 32.94 -7.94
C LEU A 147 4.32 31.45 -7.77
N GLY A 148 3.50 30.68 -7.05
CA GLY A 148 3.68 29.26 -6.83
C GLY A 148 4.43 28.89 -5.54
N GLN A 149 4.89 29.86 -4.75
CA GLN A 149 5.57 29.63 -3.48
C GLN A 149 4.57 29.16 -2.42
N THR A 150 4.91 28.10 -1.70
CA THR A 150 4.10 27.56 -0.61
C THR A 150 4.54 28.08 0.75
N TYR A 151 3.56 28.22 1.65
CA TYR A 151 3.72 28.70 3.01
C TYR A 151 2.86 27.88 3.96
N ALA A 152 3.41 27.55 5.13
CA ALA A 152 2.67 27.03 6.26
C ALA A 152 1.99 28.19 7.00
N VAL A 153 0.72 28.03 7.33
CA VAL A 153 -0.15 29.01 7.95
C VAL A 153 -0.86 28.38 9.14
N ASP A 154 -0.67 28.97 10.32
CA ASP A 154 -1.34 28.53 11.55
C ASP A 154 -2.36 29.57 12.01
N VAL A 155 -3.52 29.10 12.47
CA VAL A 155 -4.55 29.94 13.11
C VAL A 155 -4.89 29.37 14.47
N GLU A 156 -4.84 30.19 15.51
CA GLU A 156 -5.25 29.78 16.85
C GLU A 156 -6.75 30.03 17.05
N VAL A 157 -7.47 29.00 17.48
CA VAL A 157 -8.94 29.02 17.64
C VAL A 157 -9.32 28.52 19.03
N ALA A 158 -10.22 29.25 19.69
CA ALA A 158 -10.93 28.77 20.87
C ALA A 158 -12.19 28.03 20.42
N VAL A 159 -12.33 26.77 20.81
CA VAL A 159 -13.50 25.94 20.50
C VAL A 159 -14.27 25.59 21.77
N ASN A 160 -15.53 25.98 21.79
CA ASN A 160 -16.47 25.69 22.87
C ASN A 160 -17.62 24.83 22.33
N LYS A 161 -17.93 23.73 23.03
CA LYS A 161 -18.99 22.79 22.62
C LYS A 161 -20.36 23.47 22.47
N THR A 162 -20.66 24.42 23.35
CA THR A 162 -21.93 25.14 23.45
C THR A 162 -21.97 26.38 22.55
N TYR A 163 -20.91 27.19 22.55
CA TYR A 163 -20.92 28.53 21.93
C TYR A 163 -20.24 28.59 20.55
N GLY A 164 -19.69 27.49 20.07
CA GLY A 164 -19.01 27.44 18.77
C GLY A 164 -17.52 27.74 18.86
N ALA A 165 -16.93 28.20 17.75
CA ALA A 165 -15.50 28.47 17.64
C ALA A 165 -15.24 29.95 17.35
N ALA A 166 -14.18 30.50 17.93
CA ALA A 166 -13.74 31.88 17.72
C ALA A 166 -12.22 31.93 17.54
N VAL A 167 -11.76 32.72 16.56
CA VAL A 167 -10.33 32.90 16.30
C VAL A 167 -9.72 33.74 17.41
N LEU A 168 -8.68 33.21 18.06
CA LEU A 168 -7.93 33.88 19.12
C LEU A 168 -6.76 34.69 18.57
N ALA A 169 -6.04 34.12 17.59
CA ALA A 169 -4.91 34.77 16.93
C ALA A 169 -5.00 34.55 15.42
N GLY A 170 -4.64 35.59 14.67
CA GLY A 170 -4.71 35.59 13.21
C GLY A 170 -3.67 34.67 12.56
N PRO A 171 -3.74 34.51 11.22
CA PRO A 171 -2.88 33.60 10.48
C PRO A 171 -1.39 33.96 10.62
N SER A 172 -0.54 32.96 10.91
CA SER A 172 0.91 33.05 10.73
C SER A 172 1.29 32.80 9.26
N LEU A 173 2.51 33.17 8.86
CA LEU A 173 3.04 32.88 7.53
C LEU A 173 4.49 32.43 7.66
N LEU A 174 4.76 31.15 7.38
CA LEU A 174 6.09 30.57 7.40
C LEU A 174 6.41 30.02 6.00
N PRO A 175 7.52 30.43 5.36
CA PRO A 175 7.87 29.92 4.04
C PRO A 175 8.26 28.44 4.12
N GLU A 176 7.75 27.65 3.19
CA GLU A 176 8.22 26.28 3.01
C GLU A 176 9.30 26.23 1.93
N PRO A 177 10.40 25.49 2.16
CA PRO A 177 11.42 25.34 1.14
C PRO A 177 10.82 24.61 -0.08
N ALA A 178 11.07 25.16 -1.27
CA ALA A 178 10.77 24.44 -2.50
C ALA A 178 11.55 23.11 -2.54
N ALA A 179 10.93 22.07 -3.10
CA ALA A 179 11.62 20.80 -3.27
C ALA A 179 12.84 20.97 -4.20
N ASP A 180 14.02 20.55 -3.74
CA ASP A 180 15.19 20.39 -4.61
C ASP A 180 14.99 19.13 -5.46
N THR A 181 14.22 19.29 -6.53
CA THR A 181 13.90 18.21 -7.46
C THR A 181 15.16 17.64 -8.11
N THR A 182 16.24 18.42 -8.23
CA THR A 182 17.50 17.96 -8.81
C THR A 182 18.19 16.98 -7.88
N GLN A 183 18.33 17.33 -6.60
CA GLN A 183 18.91 16.39 -5.62
C GLN A 183 18.03 15.18 -5.39
N ILE A 184 16.71 15.36 -5.26
CA ILE A 184 15.78 14.23 -5.09
C ILE A 184 15.87 13.27 -6.28
N THR A 185 15.93 13.79 -7.52
CA THR A 185 16.08 12.95 -8.72
C THR A 185 17.44 12.25 -8.76
N SER A 186 18.51 12.93 -8.37
CA SER A 186 19.85 12.33 -8.26
C SER A 186 19.87 11.19 -7.24
N GLU A 187 19.33 11.39 -6.04
CA GLU A 187 19.30 10.35 -5.00
C GLU A 187 18.42 9.16 -5.41
N THR A 188 17.25 9.42 -6.00
CA THR A 188 16.32 8.36 -6.46
C THR A 188 16.85 7.58 -7.66
N SER A 189 17.51 8.23 -8.62
CA SER A 189 18.16 7.53 -9.74
C SER A 189 19.31 6.62 -9.30
N ASN A 190 19.98 6.94 -8.18
CA ASN A 190 21.00 6.09 -7.57
C ASN A 190 20.42 5.00 -6.67
N ALA A 191 19.20 5.17 -6.16
CA ALA A 191 18.51 4.27 -5.25
C ALA A 191 17.54 3.34 -5.99
N SER A 192 18.08 2.34 -6.71
CA SER A 192 17.32 1.20 -7.27
C SER A 192 16.08 1.55 -8.10
N GLY A 193 16.25 1.71 -9.42
CA GLY A 193 15.19 1.61 -10.44
C GLY A 193 13.89 2.42 -10.23
N THR A 194 12.91 2.16 -11.08
CA THR A 194 11.60 2.83 -11.06
C THR A 194 10.75 2.44 -9.84
N TRP A 195 11.03 1.27 -9.26
CA TRP A 195 10.41 0.78 -8.04
C TRP A 195 11.47 0.52 -6.98
N PRO A 196 11.28 1.00 -5.73
CA PRO A 196 12.25 0.81 -4.67
C PRO A 196 12.62 -0.67 -4.46
N GLY A 197 13.92 -0.97 -4.44
CA GLY A 197 14.44 -2.32 -4.25
C GLY A 197 14.39 -3.21 -5.50
N LEU A 198 14.04 -2.66 -6.66
CA LEU A 198 14.07 -3.34 -7.95
C LEU A 198 15.04 -2.63 -8.90
N TYR A 199 15.63 -3.41 -9.81
CA TYR A 199 16.49 -2.87 -10.85
C TYR A 199 15.73 -2.81 -12.17
N ASP A 200 15.86 -1.67 -12.85
CA ASP A 200 15.26 -1.49 -14.15
C ASP A 200 15.86 -2.46 -15.18
N SER A 201 15.01 -2.86 -16.10
CA SER A 201 15.23 -3.84 -17.14
C SER A 201 14.41 -3.45 -18.38
N SER A 202 14.66 -4.11 -19.49
CA SER A 202 13.85 -3.94 -20.70
C SER A 202 12.67 -4.91 -20.73
N ALA A 203 11.49 -4.43 -21.12
CA ALA A 203 10.39 -5.31 -21.54
C ALA A 203 10.76 -6.04 -22.85
N SER A 204 10.35 -7.31 -22.98
CA SER A 204 10.47 -8.04 -24.25
C SER A 204 9.40 -7.59 -25.24
N SER A 205 9.56 -7.87 -26.53
CA SER A 205 8.54 -7.58 -27.56
C SER A 205 7.20 -8.26 -27.25
N ALA A 206 7.24 -9.48 -26.70
CA ALA A 206 6.05 -10.20 -26.27
C ALA A 206 5.33 -9.48 -25.12
N VAL A 207 6.08 -8.96 -24.14
CA VAL A 207 5.51 -8.17 -23.04
C VAL A 207 4.90 -6.87 -23.58
N SER A 208 5.60 -6.16 -24.46
CA SER A 208 5.07 -4.96 -25.11
C SER A 208 3.78 -5.22 -25.89
N GLN A 209 3.66 -6.38 -26.55
CA GLN A 209 2.44 -6.75 -27.27
C GLN A 209 1.29 -7.05 -26.32
N THR A 210 1.52 -7.82 -25.24
CA THR A 210 0.50 -8.10 -24.23
C THR A 210 0.03 -6.83 -23.54
N VAL A 211 0.92 -5.87 -23.25
CA VAL A 211 0.54 -4.57 -22.67
C VAL A 211 -0.39 -3.80 -23.61
N LYS A 212 -0.14 -3.81 -24.92
CA LYS A 212 -1.04 -3.19 -25.92
C LYS A 212 -2.41 -3.87 -25.95
N LEU A 213 -2.44 -5.21 -25.96
CA LEU A 213 -3.69 -5.98 -25.93
C LEU A 213 -4.50 -5.70 -24.67
N TRP A 214 -3.83 -5.66 -23.51
CA TRP A 214 -4.46 -5.28 -22.25
C TRP A 214 -5.00 -3.85 -22.30
N ALA A 215 -4.22 -2.88 -22.79
CA ALA A 215 -4.64 -1.49 -22.88
C ALA A 215 -5.86 -1.31 -23.78
N ASP A 216 -5.91 -2.01 -24.92
CA ASP A 216 -7.06 -2.03 -25.81
C ASP A 216 -8.31 -2.59 -25.11
N ALA A 217 -8.19 -3.73 -24.44
CA ALA A 217 -9.31 -4.34 -23.71
C ALA A 217 -9.77 -3.48 -22.52
N PHE A 218 -8.84 -2.86 -21.80
CA PHE A 218 -9.12 -2.02 -20.64
C PHE A 218 -9.77 -0.68 -21.02
N ALA A 219 -9.34 -0.07 -22.13
CA ALA A 219 -9.85 1.23 -22.55
C ALA A 219 -11.13 1.12 -23.41
N LYS A 220 -11.19 0.15 -24.32
CA LYS A 220 -12.25 0.05 -25.35
C LYS A 220 -13.15 -1.18 -25.21
N GLY A 221 -12.68 -2.22 -24.52
CA GLY A 221 -13.37 -3.50 -24.42
C GLY A 221 -14.54 -3.51 -23.43
N SER A 222 -15.27 -4.62 -23.44
CA SER A 222 -16.21 -5.00 -22.40
C SER A 222 -15.49 -5.64 -21.20
N SER A 223 -16.22 -5.87 -20.11
CA SER A 223 -15.71 -6.64 -18.97
C SER A 223 -15.23 -8.04 -19.37
N ASP A 224 -15.92 -8.70 -20.31
CA ASP A 224 -15.53 -10.04 -20.77
C ASP A 224 -14.28 -10.00 -21.64
N ASP A 225 -14.15 -8.99 -22.51
CA ASP A 225 -12.93 -8.80 -23.31
C ASP A 225 -11.72 -8.60 -22.40
N LEU A 226 -11.87 -7.79 -21.36
CA LEU A 226 -10.80 -7.56 -20.38
C LEU A 226 -10.48 -8.82 -19.57
N ARG A 227 -11.50 -9.56 -19.11
CA ARG A 227 -11.32 -10.85 -18.40
C ARG A 227 -10.54 -11.85 -19.26
N LEU A 228 -10.85 -11.93 -20.55
CA LEU A 228 -10.15 -12.79 -21.50
C LEU A 228 -8.72 -12.31 -21.75
N ALA A 229 -8.51 -11.00 -21.90
CA ALA A 229 -7.17 -10.41 -22.11
C ALA A 229 -6.22 -10.67 -20.94
N VAL A 230 -6.74 -10.66 -19.71
CA VAL A 230 -5.95 -10.96 -18.50
C VAL A 230 -5.86 -12.46 -18.21
N GLN A 231 -6.52 -13.30 -19.03
CA GLN A 231 -6.63 -14.76 -18.88
C GLN A 231 -7.17 -15.23 -17.52
N ASP A 232 -8.10 -14.47 -16.94
CA ASP A 232 -8.75 -14.90 -15.72
C ASP A 232 -9.80 -15.99 -16.00
N LYS A 233 -9.59 -17.15 -15.39
CA LYS A 233 -10.44 -18.34 -15.55
C LYS A 233 -11.62 -18.37 -14.58
N VAL A 234 -11.68 -17.45 -13.62
CA VAL A 234 -12.76 -17.38 -12.63
C VAL A 234 -13.96 -16.67 -13.24
N SER A 235 -15.03 -17.42 -13.52
CA SER A 235 -16.24 -16.89 -14.17
C SER A 235 -17.03 -15.87 -13.33
N LYS A 236 -16.77 -15.79 -12.02
CA LYS A 236 -17.40 -14.83 -11.10
C LYS A 236 -16.69 -13.48 -11.05
N HIS A 237 -15.54 -13.35 -11.69
CA HIS A 237 -14.77 -12.11 -11.74
C HIS A 237 -15.29 -11.22 -12.87
N THR A 238 -15.64 -9.99 -12.52
CA THR A 238 -16.03 -8.94 -13.46
C THR A 238 -14.98 -7.84 -13.39
N TYR A 239 -14.74 -7.14 -14.50
CA TYR A 239 -13.77 -6.05 -14.56
C TYR A 239 -14.41 -4.75 -15.04
N GLN A 240 -13.87 -3.64 -14.54
CA GLN A 240 -14.26 -2.30 -14.99
C GLN A 240 -13.30 -1.79 -16.07
N THR A 241 -13.87 -1.26 -17.15
CA THR A 241 -13.16 -0.62 -18.26
C THR A 241 -13.40 0.89 -18.24
N LEU A 242 -12.53 1.67 -18.89
CA LEU A 242 -12.58 3.14 -18.85
C LEU A 242 -13.82 3.74 -19.55
N ASN A 243 -14.48 2.99 -20.43
CA ASN A 243 -15.60 3.41 -21.30
C ASN A 243 -15.30 4.65 -22.16
N ASN A 244 -16.04 4.84 -23.26
CA ASN A 244 -15.95 6.04 -24.09
C ASN A 244 -14.56 6.43 -24.62
N VAL A 245 -13.59 5.52 -24.63
CA VAL A 245 -12.31 5.73 -25.31
C VAL A 245 -12.46 5.32 -26.79
N SER A 246 -12.08 6.21 -27.70
CA SER A 246 -12.04 5.98 -29.15
C SER A 246 -10.77 5.25 -29.57
N SER A 247 -9.62 5.70 -29.07
CA SER A 247 -8.32 5.10 -29.32
C SER A 247 -7.44 5.21 -28.08
N VAL A 248 -6.55 4.23 -27.92
CA VAL A 248 -5.56 4.18 -26.84
C VAL A 248 -4.22 3.80 -27.45
N THR A 249 -3.15 4.43 -26.99
CA THR A 249 -1.80 3.98 -27.26
C THR A 249 -1.05 3.78 -25.95
N ALA A 250 -0.42 2.63 -25.79
CA ALA A 250 0.34 2.27 -24.60
C ALA A 250 1.85 2.35 -24.87
N THR A 251 2.56 3.03 -23.98
CA THR A 251 4.01 3.22 -24.04
C THR A 251 4.62 2.74 -22.74
N ILE A 252 5.65 1.88 -22.82
CA ILE A 252 6.31 1.35 -21.63
C ILE A 252 7.42 2.30 -21.22
N ASP A 253 7.30 2.87 -20.02
CA ASP A 253 8.25 3.84 -19.46
C ASP A 253 9.38 3.11 -18.73
N ALA A 254 9.04 2.02 -18.04
CA ALA A 254 9.99 1.21 -17.28
C ALA A 254 9.52 -0.24 -17.13
N ALA A 255 10.45 -1.15 -16.88
CA ALA A 255 10.14 -2.54 -16.54
C ALA A 255 11.16 -3.12 -15.56
N ALA A 256 10.75 -4.00 -14.65
CA ALA A 256 11.64 -4.66 -13.70
C ALA A 256 11.16 -6.08 -13.39
N TYR A 257 12.07 -7.05 -13.30
CA TYR A 257 11.72 -8.42 -12.90
C TYR A 257 11.58 -8.52 -11.38
N ASP A 258 10.47 -9.12 -10.92
CA ASP A 258 10.22 -9.35 -9.50
C ASP A 258 10.47 -10.81 -9.13
N PHE A 259 11.37 -11.02 -8.17
CA PHE A 259 11.73 -12.31 -7.58
C PHE A 259 11.06 -12.55 -6.23
N GLY A 260 10.12 -11.69 -5.81
CA GLY A 260 9.26 -11.86 -4.65
C GLY A 260 9.88 -11.47 -3.31
N SER A 261 11.14 -10.99 -3.29
CA SER A 261 11.76 -10.38 -2.11
C SER A 261 12.93 -9.47 -2.50
N PRO A 262 13.25 -8.43 -1.70
CA PRO A 262 14.39 -7.55 -1.98
C PRO A 262 15.72 -8.30 -2.14
N THR A 263 15.98 -9.29 -1.28
CA THR A 263 17.21 -10.10 -1.35
C THR A 263 17.27 -10.92 -2.64
N ALA A 264 16.14 -11.50 -3.06
CA ALA A 264 16.08 -12.24 -4.32
C ALA A 264 16.17 -11.31 -5.54
N ASN A 265 15.66 -10.08 -5.45
CA ASN A 265 15.75 -9.06 -6.50
C ASN A 265 17.20 -8.63 -6.73
N ILE A 266 17.97 -8.45 -5.66
CA ILE A 266 19.41 -8.16 -5.74
C ILE A 266 20.18 -9.35 -6.33
N ALA A 267 19.94 -10.56 -5.82
CA ALA A 267 20.62 -11.77 -6.31
C ALA A 267 20.21 -12.18 -7.74
N GLY A 268 19.01 -11.79 -8.16
CA GLY A 268 18.42 -12.04 -9.47
C GLY A 268 18.86 -11.06 -10.55
N ASN A 269 19.69 -10.06 -10.22
CA ASN A 269 20.17 -9.05 -11.17
C ASN A 269 20.69 -9.70 -12.47
N GLY A 270 20.16 -9.26 -13.60
CA GLY A 270 20.46 -9.79 -14.94
C GLY A 270 19.70 -11.07 -15.35
N LYS A 271 18.95 -11.70 -14.44
CA LYS A 271 18.09 -12.86 -14.73
C LYS A 271 16.65 -12.43 -14.99
N ARG A 272 15.91 -13.26 -15.72
CA ARG A 272 14.48 -13.06 -16.01
C ARG A 272 13.62 -13.90 -15.08
N SER A 273 12.81 -13.25 -14.25
CA SER A 273 11.74 -13.90 -13.48
C SER A 273 10.51 -14.15 -14.35
N SER A 274 9.63 -15.07 -13.93
CA SER A 274 8.31 -15.22 -14.54
C SER A 274 7.37 -14.06 -14.21
N LYS A 275 7.71 -13.23 -13.22
CA LYS A 275 6.99 -12.01 -12.87
C LYS A 275 7.78 -10.78 -13.29
N GLN A 276 7.14 -9.86 -14.01
CA GLN A 276 7.72 -8.58 -14.38
C GLN A 276 6.72 -7.46 -14.06
N LEU A 277 7.22 -6.40 -13.45
CA LEU A 277 6.51 -5.15 -13.28
C LEU A 277 6.77 -4.25 -14.48
N VAL A 278 5.75 -3.56 -14.95
CA VAL A 278 5.85 -2.65 -16.11
C VAL A 278 5.12 -1.36 -15.77
N ARG A 279 5.79 -0.21 -15.90
CA ARG A 279 5.16 1.10 -15.86
C ARG A 279 4.78 1.49 -17.27
N VAL A 280 3.51 1.78 -17.47
CA VAL A 280 2.95 2.13 -18.77
C VAL A 280 2.26 3.47 -18.69
N THR A 281 2.45 4.30 -19.70
CA THR A 281 1.64 5.49 -19.93
C THR A 281 0.68 5.23 -21.09
N LEU A 282 -0.62 5.39 -20.81
CA LEU A 282 -1.70 5.30 -21.80
C LEU A 282 -2.07 6.70 -22.27
N TYR A 283 -2.00 6.90 -23.58
CA TYR A 283 -2.47 8.10 -24.26
C TYR A 283 -3.87 7.83 -24.80
N LEU A 284 -4.86 8.58 -24.30
CA LEU A 284 -6.27 8.29 -24.50
C LEU A 284 -6.92 9.34 -25.40
N GLN A 285 -7.59 8.89 -26.45
CA GLN A 285 -8.50 9.72 -27.22
C GLN A 285 -9.95 9.38 -26.82
N TRP A 286 -10.62 10.30 -26.14
CA TRP A 286 -12.02 10.13 -25.75
C TRP A 286 -12.98 10.32 -26.93
N LYS A 287 -14.13 9.64 -26.90
CA LYS A 287 -15.23 9.88 -27.84
C LYS A 287 -15.77 11.28 -27.66
N GLY A 288 -15.94 12.00 -28.77
CA GLY A 288 -16.43 13.39 -28.77
C GLY A 288 -15.33 14.45 -28.68
N ASN A 289 -14.08 14.08 -28.34
CA ASN A 289 -12.96 15.00 -28.41
C ASN A 289 -12.40 15.05 -29.84
N PRO A 290 -11.96 16.24 -30.32
CA PRO A 290 -11.34 16.35 -31.63
C PRO A 290 -10.11 15.44 -31.68
N ALA A 291 -9.96 14.72 -32.80
CA ALA A 291 -8.74 13.96 -33.04
C ALA A 291 -7.55 14.92 -33.13
N PRO A 292 -6.36 14.51 -32.67
CA PRO A 292 -5.14 15.29 -32.90
C PRO A 292 -4.97 15.51 -34.40
N ALA A 293 -4.59 16.74 -34.78
CA ALA A 293 -4.38 17.08 -36.18
C ALA A 293 -3.28 16.18 -36.79
N PRO A 294 -3.33 15.86 -38.10
CA PRO A 294 -2.29 15.07 -38.74
C PRO A 294 -0.90 15.67 -38.50
N GLY A 295 0.02 14.90 -37.90
CA GLY A 295 1.36 15.35 -37.55
C GLY A 295 1.53 15.92 -36.13
N GLN A 296 0.49 15.95 -35.30
CA GLN A 296 0.62 16.18 -33.85
C GLN A 296 1.16 14.92 -33.17
N GLU A 297 2.09 15.12 -32.24
CA GLU A 297 2.70 14.04 -31.46
C GLU A 297 1.69 13.42 -30.48
N GLN A 298 1.85 12.13 -30.21
CA GLN A 298 1.00 11.37 -29.29
C GLN A 298 0.96 11.97 -27.88
N ASP A 299 1.99 12.73 -27.50
CA ASP A 299 2.16 13.38 -26.19
C ASP A 299 1.18 14.55 -25.94
N THR A 300 0.42 14.98 -26.95
CA THR A 300 -0.62 15.99 -26.75
C THR A 300 -1.96 15.41 -26.27
N LEU A 301 -2.11 14.08 -26.29
CA LEU A 301 -3.32 13.41 -25.79
C LEU A 301 -3.30 13.36 -24.25
N PRO A 302 -4.48 13.39 -23.59
CA PRO A 302 -4.58 13.09 -22.17
C PRO A 302 -3.91 11.75 -21.85
N SER A 303 -2.95 11.79 -20.92
CA SER A 303 -2.17 10.62 -20.54
C SER A 303 -2.48 10.18 -19.11
N VAL A 304 -2.49 8.86 -18.88
CA VAL A 304 -2.62 8.26 -17.55
C VAL A 304 -1.59 7.14 -17.38
N THR A 305 -0.93 7.08 -16.22
CA THR A 305 0.14 6.11 -15.97
C THR A 305 -0.34 5.01 -15.03
N TYR A 306 0.05 3.78 -15.30
CA TYR A 306 -0.24 2.60 -14.49
C TYR A 306 1.02 1.77 -14.25
N ASP A 307 1.07 1.11 -13.09
CA ASP A 307 1.96 -0.04 -12.89
C ASP A 307 1.18 -1.32 -13.21
N LEU A 308 1.80 -2.25 -13.94
CA LEU A 308 1.23 -3.52 -14.35
C LEU A 308 2.02 -4.70 -13.78
N LEU A 309 1.31 -5.76 -13.39
CA LEU A 309 1.90 -7.06 -13.08
C LEU A 309 1.75 -7.99 -14.28
N VAL A 310 2.88 -8.33 -14.89
CA VAL A 310 2.97 -9.27 -15.99
C VAL A 310 3.44 -10.63 -15.47
N GLN A 311 2.62 -11.65 -15.65
CA GLN A 311 2.96 -13.04 -15.41
C GLN A 311 3.49 -13.69 -16.68
N GLN A 312 4.25 -14.77 -16.50
CA GLN A 312 4.88 -15.52 -17.58
C GLN A 312 5.77 -14.63 -18.46
N ALA A 313 6.35 -13.57 -17.88
CA ALA A 313 7.15 -12.55 -18.57
C ALA A 313 8.44 -13.07 -19.21
N ASN A 314 8.90 -14.24 -18.74
CA ASN A 314 10.05 -14.96 -19.29
C ASN A 314 9.68 -15.93 -20.43
N THR A 315 8.42 -15.95 -20.89
CA THR A 315 7.92 -16.83 -21.94
C THR A 315 7.51 -16.05 -23.21
N ALA A 316 7.10 -16.77 -24.26
CA ALA A 316 6.54 -16.17 -25.47
C ALA A 316 5.07 -15.75 -25.33
N ALA A 317 4.41 -16.07 -24.21
CA ALA A 317 2.99 -15.77 -23.97
C ALA A 317 2.79 -15.08 -22.61
N PRO A 318 3.36 -13.88 -22.39
CA PRO A 318 3.15 -13.13 -21.16
C PRO A 318 1.71 -12.63 -21.03
N VAL A 319 1.27 -12.42 -19.79
CA VAL A 319 -0.10 -12.01 -19.48
C VAL A 319 -0.09 -10.89 -18.45
N VAL A 320 -0.78 -9.78 -18.73
CA VAL A 320 -1.05 -8.76 -17.71
C VAL A 320 -2.16 -9.30 -16.81
N THR A 321 -1.88 -9.42 -15.52
CA THR A 321 -2.82 -10.03 -14.55
C THR A 321 -3.35 -9.05 -13.52
N ALA A 322 -2.68 -7.91 -13.34
CA ALA A 322 -3.14 -6.84 -12.46
C ALA A 322 -2.53 -5.50 -12.86
N TRP A 323 -3.19 -4.43 -12.43
CA TRP A 323 -2.74 -3.05 -12.61
C TRP A 323 -3.09 -2.19 -11.41
N GLY A 324 -2.38 -1.07 -11.25
CA GLY A 324 -2.60 -0.11 -10.17
C GLY A 324 -1.97 1.24 -10.47
N SER A 325 -2.04 2.16 -9.50
CA SER A 325 -1.44 3.48 -9.61
C SER A 325 0.09 3.42 -9.69
N PRO A 326 0.77 4.46 -10.22
CA PRO A 326 2.21 4.54 -10.17
C PRO A 326 2.73 4.37 -8.73
N GLY A 327 3.72 3.50 -8.56
CA GLY A 327 4.30 3.12 -7.27
C GLY A 327 3.69 1.86 -6.64
N SER A 328 2.55 1.36 -7.14
CA SER A 328 1.90 0.16 -6.60
C SER A 328 2.49 -1.15 -7.11
N GLY A 329 3.37 -1.14 -8.11
CA GLY A 329 3.93 -2.35 -8.75
C GLY A 329 4.27 -3.49 -7.78
N PRO A 330 5.12 -3.27 -6.75
CA PRO A 330 5.53 -4.31 -5.82
C PRO A 330 4.41 -4.91 -4.94
N THR A 331 3.26 -4.23 -4.83
CA THR A 331 2.12 -4.70 -4.03
C THR A 331 1.04 -5.36 -4.86
N LEU A 332 1.12 -5.27 -6.20
CA LEU A 332 0.13 -5.85 -7.11
C LEU A 332 0.04 -7.37 -6.91
N GLN A 333 -1.18 -7.87 -6.74
CA GLN A 333 -1.49 -9.30 -6.74
C GLN A 333 -2.30 -9.67 -7.98
N PRO A 334 -2.09 -10.88 -8.55
CA PRO A 334 -2.83 -11.32 -9.73
C PRO A 334 -4.34 -11.23 -9.52
N TYR A 335 -5.03 -10.66 -10.50
CA TYR A 335 -6.48 -10.49 -10.55
C TYR A 335 -7.08 -9.65 -9.42
N GLN A 336 -6.29 -8.86 -8.69
CA GLN A 336 -6.80 -7.98 -7.63
C GLN A 336 -7.81 -6.93 -8.13
N ASN A 337 -7.81 -6.62 -9.43
CA ASN A 337 -8.74 -5.68 -10.05
C ASN A 337 -10.11 -6.30 -10.36
N ALA A 338 -10.30 -7.60 -10.08
CA ALA A 338 -11.57 -8.27 -10.26
C ALA A 338 -12.59 -7.86 -9.19
N LEU A 339 -13.82 -7.62 -9.63
CA LEU A 339 -14.98 -7.41 -8.79
C LEU A 339 -15.73 -8.73 -8.65
N VAL A 340 -16.12 -9.07 -7.41
CA VAL A 340 -16.89 -10.29 -7.11
C VAL A 340 -18.33 -9.91 -6.78
N GLY A 341 -19.30 -10.55 -7.43
CA GLY A 341 -20.72 -10.40 -7.11
C GLY A 341 -21.45 -9.23 -7.78
N ILE A 342 -20.80 -8.53 -8.72
CA ILE A 342 -21.42 -7.51 -9.56
C ILE A 342 -21.53 -8.06 -10.99
N SER A 343 -22.76 -8.27 -11.46
CA SER A 343 -23.04 -8.69 -12.84
C SER A 343 -23.14 -7.47 -13.75
N GLY A 344 -22.15 -7.28 -14.62
CA GLY A 344 -22.24 -6.45 -15.83
C GLY A 344 -22.43 -4.93 -15.61
N GLN A 345 -21.41 -4.15 -15.96
CA GLN A 345 -21.60 -2.74 -16.29
C GLN A 345 -22.41 -2.64 -17.60
N PRO A 346 -23.31 -1.65 -17.78
CA PRO A 346 -24.03 -1.48 -19.03
C PRO A 346 -23.03 -1.29 -20.19
N SER A 347 -23.16 -2.13 -21.22
CA SER A 347 -22.36 -2.06 -22.42
C SER A 347 -22.68 -0.77 -23.19
N ASN A 348 -21.65 -0.19 -23.83
CA ASN A 348 -21.82 0.89 -24.79
C ASN A 348 -22.68 0.38 -25.96
N GLY A 349 -23.94 0.80 -26.07
CA GLY A 349 -24.67 0.62 -27.33
C GLY A 349 -26.18 0.43 -27.34
N SER A 350 -26.95 0.65 -26.27
CA SER A 350 -28.41 0.78 -26.44
C SER A 350 -28.78 2.24 -26.68
N THR A 351 -28.70 2.68 -27.94
CA THR A 351 -29.55 3.78 -28.43
C THR A 351 -30.99 3.41 -28.07
N PRO A 352 -31.75 4.26 -27.34
CA PRO A 352 -33.17 4.03 -27.18
C PRO A 352 -33.78 3.99 -28.59
N ALA A 353 -34.45 2.90 -28.93
CA ALA A 353 -35.22 2.82 -30.16
C ALA A 353 -36.09 4.08 -30.27
N PRO A 354 -36.13 4.77 -31.43
CA PRO A 354 -37.02 5.90 -31.60
C PRO A 354 -38.44 5.39 -31.34
N ALA A 355 -39.13 6.01 -30.39
CA ALA A 355 -40.55 5.78 -30.20
C ALA A 355 -41.22 6.04 -31.55
N ALA A 356 -41.86 5.01 -32.10
CA ALA A 356 -42.59 5.09 -33.35
C ALA A 356 -43.57 6.26 -33.24
N ALA A 357 -43.39 7.25 -34.10
CA ALA A 357 -44.37 8.29 -34.32
C ALA A 357 -45.65 7.59 -34.81
N ALA A 358 -46.70 7.63 -33.98
CA ALA A 358 -48.04 7.31 -34.42
C ALA A 358 -48.45 8.43 -35.38
N ASP A 359 -48.38 8.12 -36.68
CA ASP A 359 -48.94 8.95 -37.72
C ASP A 359 -50.48 8.93 -37.61
N SER A 360 -51.05 10.07 -37.98
CA SER A 360 -52.43 10.44 -37.72
C SER A 360 -53.41 9.97 -38.81
N ALA A 361 -54.69 10.01 -38.46
CA ALA A 361 -55.87 10.13 -39.34
C ALA A 361 -56.43 8.80 -39.92
N THR A 362 -57.73 8.55 -40.14
CA THR A 362 -58.99 9.33 -40.24
C THR A 362 -60.15 8.29 -40.10
N THR A 363 -61.34 8.55 -39.54
CA THR A 363 -62.65 8.90 -40.17
C THR A 363 -63.73 8.62 -39.10
N GLY A 364 -64.70 9.48 -38.78
CA GLY A 364 -65.82 9.88 -39.63
C GLY A 364 -67.03 8.98 -39.36
N GLY A 365 -68.05 9.50 -38.65
CA GLY A 365 -69.31 8.82 -38.32
C GLY A 365 -70.05 9.47 -37.17
#